data_AF-A0A9P4Y1K8-F1
#
_entry.id   AF-A0A9P4Y1K8-F1
#
_cell.length_a   1.000
_cell.length_b   1.000
_cell.length_c   1.000
_cell.angle_alpha   90.00
_cell.angle_beta   90.00
_cell.angle_gamma   90.00
#
_symmetry.space_group_name_H-M   'P 1'
#
loop_
_entity.id
_entity.type
_entity.pdbx_description
1 polymer ?
#
loop_
_entity_poly.entity_id
_entity_poly.type
_entity_poly.pdbx_seq_one_letter_code
_entity_poly.pdbx_strand_id
1 'polypeptide(L)'
;LQQGRKTSHWMWFIFPQAAGLSTSNIGQHYAIHSIAEARGYLSHNVLGRRLIEAMHAVEDSGETDLVSLFGSQVDADKFKSCLTLFSQAE
;
A
#
# COMPACT_ATOMS: atom_id res chain seq x y z
N LEU A 1 -11.05 -3.48 4.94
CA LEU A 1 -11.31 -2.39 3.99
C LEU A 1 -12.77 -2.35 3.55
N GLN A 2 -13.42 -3.48 3.23
CA GLN A 2 -14.85 -3.53 2.86
C GLN A 2 -15.85 -2.93 3.87
N GLN A 3 -15.44 -2.68 5.12
CA GLN A 3 -16.24 -1.99 6.13
C GLN A 3 -15.83 -0.52 6.31
N GLY A 4 -15.08 0.08 5.37
CA GLY A 4 -14.62 1.46 5.46
C GLY A 4 -13.55 1.73 6.51
N ARG A 5 -12.97 0.69 7.12
CA ARG A 5 -11.95 0.86 8.16
C ARG A 5 -10.93 -0.26 8.21
N LYS A 6 -9.68 0.09 8.49
CA LYS A 6 -8.58 -0.82 8.85
C LYS A 6 -8.64 -1.18 10.33
N THR A 7 -8.53 -2.49 10.63
CA THR A 7 -8.69 -3.03 11.98
C THR A 7 -7.45 -3.74 12.54
N SER A 8 -6.40 -3.96 11.75
CA SER A 8 -5.20 -4.71 12.18
C SER A 8 -3.92 -4.28 11.46
N HIS A 9 -2.79 -4.96 11.75
CA HIS A 9 -1.45 -4.57 11.31
C HIS A 9 -1.05 -5.26 10.00
N TRP A 10 -1.37 -4.65 8.86
CA TRP A 10 -1.06 -5.20 7.54
C TRP A 10 -0.60 -4.18 6.50
N MET A 11 -0.43 -2.91 6.88
CA MET A 11 -0.19 -1.83 5.94
C MET A 11 1.04 -2.08 5.05
N TRP A 12 2.15 -2.53 5.64
CA TRP A 12 3.44 -2.65 4.96
C TRP A 12 3.48 -3.68 3.83
N PHE A 13 2.71 -4.77 3.94
CA PHE A 13 2.75 -5.86 2.96
C PHE A 13 1.55 -5.86 1.99
N ILE A 14 0.51 -5.08 2.28
CA ILE A 14 -0.60 -4.82 1.34
C ILE A 14 -0.32 -3.57 0.49
N PHE A 15 0.21 -2.51 1.11
CA PHE A 15 0.55 -1.26 0.45
C PHE A 15 2.03 -0.92 0.72
N PRO A 16 2.97 -1.63 0.05
CA PRO A 16 4.39 -1.40 0.26
C PRO A 16 4.81 -0.04 -0.30
N GLN A 17 5.89 0.50 0.26
CA GLN A 17 6.46 1.78 -0.14
C GLN A 17 7.96 1.64 -0.45
N ALA A 18 8.54 2.66 -1.07
CA ALA A 18 9.95 2.65 -1.42
C ALA A 18 10.85 2.53 -0.17
N ALA A 19 11.99 1.85 -0.35
CA ALA A 19 13.03 1.77 0.67
C ALA A 19 13.49 3.16 1.12
N GLY A 20 13.74 3.31 2.43
CA GLY A 20 14.10 4.58 3.06
C GLY A 20 12.90 5.41 3.58
N LEU A 21 11.66 5.09 3.19
CA LEU A 21 10.47 5.80 3.69
C LEU A 21 9.94 5.26 5.03
N SER A 22 10.44 4.12 5.51
CA SER A 22 10.10 3.58 6.83
C SER A 22 11.29 3.48 7.76
N THR A 23 11.10 3.93 8.99
CA THR A 23 12.04 3.75 10.11
C THR A 23 11.77 2.47 10.90
N SER A 24 10.61 1.83 10.72
CA SER A 24 10.27 0.57 11.40
C SER A 24 10.94 -0.62 10.73
N ASN A 25 11.42 -1.58 11.52
CA ASN A 25 12.05 -2.81 11.01
C ASN A 25 11.12 -3.54 10.02
N ILE A 26 9.83 -3.67 10.35
CA ILE A 26 8.86 -4.34 9.47
C ILE A 26 8.61 -3.58 8.17
N GLY A 27 8.65 -2.24 8.21
CA GLY A 27 8.49 -1.43 7.01
C GLY A 27 9.72 -1.41 6.13
N GLN A 28 10.91 -1.62 6.70
CA GLN A 28 12.13 -1.85 5.93
C GLN A 28 12.13 -3.25 5.31
N HIS A 29 11.63 -4.26 6.04
CA HIS A 29 11.53 -5.63 5.55
C HIS A 29 10.65 -5.78 4.30
N TYR A 30 9.53 -5.06 4.24
CA TYR A 30 8.59 -5.08 3.09
C TYR A 30 8.80 -3.94 2.09
N ALA A 31 9.90 -3.20 2.19
CA ALA A 31 10.16 -2.09 1.29
C ALA A 31 10.50 -2.55 -0.13
N ILE A 32 10.11 -1.76 -1.12
CA ILE A 32 10.50 -1.93 -2.52
C ILE A 32 11.76 -1.11 -2.80
N HIS A 33 12.80 -1.74 -3.32
CA HIS A 33 14.15 -1.15 -3.45
C HIS A 33 14.39 -0.52 -4.81
N SER A 34 13.55 -0.79 -5.81
CA SER A 34 13.71 -0.24 -7.15
C SER A 34 12.41 -0.24 -7.96
N ILE A 35 12.38 0.57 -9.04
CA ILE A 35 11.29 0.52 -10.03
C ILE A 35 11.21 -0.84 -10.73
N ALA A 36 12.34 -1.52 -10.93
CA ALA A 36 12.36 -2.86 -11.50
C ALA A 36 11.66 -3.88 -10.57
N GLU A 37 11.89 -3.79 -9.26
CA GLU A 37 11.19 -4.60 -8.27
C GLU A 37 9.70 -4.26 -8.21
N ALA A 38 9.32 -2.97 -8.27
CA ALA A 38 7.92 -2.55 -8.36
C ALA A 38 7.21 -3.15 -9.58
N ARG A 39 7.85 -3.12 -10.75
CA ARG A 39 7.36 -3.80 -11.97
C ARG A 39 7.23 -5.31 -11.80
N GLY A 40 8.22 -5.92 -11.15
CA GLY A 40 8.17 -7.33 -10.78
C GLY A 40 6.99 -7.64 -9.86
N TYR A 41 6.72 -6.78 -8.89
CA TYR A 41 5.59 -6.91 -7.97
C TYR A 41 4.24 -6.82 -8.72
N LEU A 42 4.07 -5.84 -9.61
CA LEU A 42 2.85 -5.67 -10.43
C LEU A 42 2.61 -6.85 -11.37
N SER A 43 3.67 -7.36 -12.02
CA SER A 43 3.57 -8.50 -12.93
C SER A 43 3.42 -9.85 -12.21
N HIS A 44 3.68 -9.91 -10.91
CA HIS A 44 3.61 -11.15 -10.15
C HIS A 44 2.16 -11.61 -9.95
N ASN A 45 1.89 -12.85 -10.35
CA ASN A 45 0.56 -13.46 -10.45
C ASN A 45 -0.28 -13.36 -9.17
N VAL A 46 0.32 -13.31 -7.99
CA VAL A 46 -0.41 -13.17 -6.71
C VAL A 46 -0.39 -11.74 -6.18
N LEU A 47 0.80 -11.15 -6.05
CA LEU A 47 1.01 -9.84 -5.46
C LEU A 47 0.34 -8.70 -6.24
N GLY A 48 0.52 -8.65 -7.56
CA GLY A 48 -0.10 -7.63 -8.41
C GLY A 48 -1.63 -7.66 -8.33
N ARG A 49 -2.23 -8.86 -8.42
CA ARG A 49 -3.69 -9.03 -8.26
C ARG A 49 -4.18 -8.56 -6.90
N ARG A 50 -3.49 -8.93 -5.82
CA ARG A 50 -3.87 -8.51 -4.45
C ARG A 50 -3.76 -7.00 -4.24
N LEU A 51 -2.75 -6.36 -4.82
CA LEU A 51 -2.62 -4.90 -4.75
C LEU A 51 -3.79 -4.22 -5.44
N ILE A 52 -4.14 -4.65 -6.65
CA ILE A 52 -5.28 -4.11 -7.41
C ILE A 52 -6.60 -4.34 -6.66
N GLU A 53 -6.83 -5.56 -6.16
CA GLU A 53 -8.01 -5.87 -5.33
C GLU A 53 -8.09 -4.99 -4.07
N ALA A 54 -6.95 -4.71 -3.43
CA ALA A 54 -6.90 -3.82 -2.28
C ALA A 54 -7.17 -2.36 -2.64
N MET A 55 -6.70 -1.89 -3.80
CA MET A 55 -7.01 -0.54 -4.31
C MET A 55 -8.51 -0.41 -4.59
N HIS A 56 -9.12 -1.36 -5.29
CA HIS A 56 -10.57 -1.37 -5.48
C HIS A 56 -11.34 -1.41 -4.16
N ALA A 57 -10.88 -2.19 -3.17
CA ALA A 57 -11.52 -2.20 -1.85
C ALA A 57 -11.41 -0.86 -1.09
N VAL A 58 -10.42 -0.02 -1.40
CA VAL A 58 -10.34 1.36 -0.89
C VAL A 58 -11.36 2.25 -1.62
N GLU A 59 -11.42 2.18 -2.95
CA GLU A 59 -12.38 2.95 -3.76
C GLU A 59 -13.83 2.58 -3.42
N ASP A 60 -14.15 1.29 -3.37
CA ASP A 60 -15.47 0.74 -3.05
C ASP A 60 -15.91 1.04 -1.61
N SER A 61 -14.97 1.43 -0.73
CA SER A 61 -15.32 1.79 0.64
C SER A 61 -16.15 3.06 0.74
N GLY A 62 -16.09 3.93 -0.26
CA GLY A 62 -16.75 5.24 -0.28
C GLY A 62 -16.21 6.24 0.74
N GLU A 63 -15.21 5.87 1.53
CA GLU A 63 -14.57 6.76 2.49
C GLU A 63 -13.61 7.71 1.76
N THR A 64 -13.83 9.01 1.93
CA THR A 64 -13.02 10.06 1.30
C THR A 64 -11.87 10.51 2.18
N ASP A 65 -11.97 10.32 3.50
CA ASP A 65 -10.90 10.60 4.44
C ASP A 65 -10.04 9.37 4.68
N LEU A 66 -8.85 9.36 4.07
CA LEU A 66 -7.86 8.30 4.24
C LEU A 66 -7.43 8.12 5.70
N VAL A 67 -7.45 9.17 6.53
CA VAL A 67 -7.12 9.04 7.95
C VAL A 67 -8.21 8.25 8.67
N SER A 68 -9.48 8.51 8.38
CA SER A 68 -10.61 7.72 8.88
C SER A 68 -10.54 6.27 8.39
N LEU A 69 -10.25 6.05 7.11
CA LEU A 69 -10.14 4.73 6.50
C LEU A 69 -9.00 3.89 7.12
N PHE A 70 -7.80 4.46 7.23
CA PHE A 70 -6.60 3.74 7.67
C PHE A 70 -6.32 3.86 9.17
N GLY A 71 -7.03 4.74 9.87
CA GLY A 71 -6.97 4.93 11.31
C GLY A 71 -5.79 5.78 11.81
N SER A 72 -4.95 6.30 10.93
CA SER A 72 -3.86 7.22 11.29
C SER A 72 -3.32 7.98 10.09
N GLN A 73 -2.73 9.16 10.34
CA GLN A 73 -2.01 9.92 9.32
C GLN A 73 -0.84 9.12 8.73
N VAL A 74 -0.12 8.38 9.57
CA VAL A 74 1.04 7.57 9.16
C VAL A 74 0.64 6.51 8.14
N ASP A 75 -0.47 5.79 8.36
CA ASP A 75 -0.92 4.79 7.40
C ASP A 75 -1.55 5.44 6.15
N ALA A 76 -2.23 6.58 6.27
CA ALA A 76 -2.70 7.32 5.10
C ALA A 76 -1.53 7.76 4.18
N ASP A 77 -0.40 8.18 4.77
CA ASP A 77 0.78 8.58 4.00
C ASP A 77 1.52 7.39 3.38
N LYS A 78 1.53 6.23 4.04
CA LYS A 78 2.03 4.98 3.42
C LYS A 78 1.20 4.60 2.20
N PHE A 79 -0.12 4.75 2.26
CA PHE A 79 -1.01 4.48 1.12
C PHE A 79 -0.67 5.38 -0.08
N LYS A 80 -0.55 6.69 0.15
CA LYS A 80 -0.14 7.66 -0.88
C LYS A 80 1.26 7.35 -1.45
N SER A 81 2.18 6.93 -0.59
CA SER A 81 3.54 6.55 -0.99
C SER A 81 3.53 5.29 -1.87
N CYS A 82 2.68 4.31 -1.53
CA CYS A 82 2.44 3.12 -2.35
C CYS A 82 1.88 3.50 -3.73
N LEU A 83 0.82 4.31 -3.79
CA LEU A 83 0.25 4.79 -5.06
C LEU A 83 1.29 5.52 -5.92
N THR A 84 2.08 6.39 -5.31
CA THR A 84 3.15 7.13 -6.00
C THR A 84 4.22 6.19 -6.53
N LEU A 85 4.64 5.19 -5.76
CA LEU A 85 5.63 4.22 -6.20
C LEU A 85 5.15 3.44 -7.43
N PHE A 86 3.92 2.90 -7.36
CA PHE A 86 3.41 2.04 -8.43
C PHE A 86 2.97 2.81 -9.67
N SER A 87 2.59 4.09 -9.57
CA SER A 87 2.35 4.94 -10.74
C SER A 87 3.62 5.23 -11.55
N GLN A 88 4.81 5.11 -10.95
CA GLN A 88 6.10 5.20 -11.67
C GLN A 88 6.53 3.85 -12.27
N ALA A 89 5.85 2.76 -11.92
CA ALA A 89 6.21 1.41 -12.33
C ALA A 89 5.33 0.87 -13.47
N GLU A 90 4.15 1.45 -13.70
CA GLU A 90 3.30 1.24 -14.88
C GLU A 90 4.03 1.66 -16.18
#